data_AF-A0A2D5UCN9-F1
#
_entry.id   AF-A0A2D5UCN9-F1
#
_cell.length_a   1.000
_cell.length_b   1.000
_cell.length_c   1.000
_cell.angle_alpha   90.00
_cell.angle_beta   90.00
_cell.angle_gamma   90.00
#
_symmetry.space_group_name_H-M   'P 1'
#
loop_
_entity.id
_entity.type
_entity.pdbx_description
1 polymer ?
#
loop_
_entity_poly.entity_id
_entity_poly.type
_entity_poly.pdbx_seq_one_letter_code
_entity_poly.pdbx_strand_id
1 'polypeptide(L)'
;MQVEEKKLGRIFQMKLEEGDDFYGVVDAFVKEKNIRSASVFLFGALQKTEMLTGFKDMEGFNVDRRHFDDWRELVALGNITWPDNPPPALGDVTWDEPQPYVHLHMAISGGPGKTEDVFVGHLSGGDVKGMFLDIYELV
;
A
#
# COMPACT_ATOMS: atom_id res chain seq x y z
N MET A 1 19.36 -16.47 3.07
CA MET A 1 18.72 -15.56 4.04
C MET A 1 19.58 -14.31 4.11
N GLN A 2 19.00 -13.14 3.81
CA GLN A 2 19.64 -11.85 4.02
C GLN A 2 19.02 -11.23 5.28
N VAL A 3 19.83 -10.66 6.15
CA VAL A 3 19.38 -10.11 7.44
C VAL A 3 20.01 -8.74 7.59
N GLU A 4 19.21 -7.76 8.01
CA GLU A 4 19.65 -6.41 8.33
C GLU A 4 19.12 -6.08 9.73
N GLU A 5 20.00 -5.66 10.64
CA GLU A 5 19.61 -5.16 11.95
C GLU A 5 19.28 -3.67 11.82
N LYS A 6 18.13 -3.25 12.35
CA LYS A 6 17.68 -1.85 12.37
C LYS A 6 17.21 -1.44 13.76
N LYS A 7 17.24 -0.13 14.01
CA LYS A 7 16.66 0.50 15.18
C LYS A 7 15.33 1.14 14.83
N LEU A 8 14.43 1.21 15.80
CA LEU A 8 13.21 1.99 15.66
C LEU A 8 13.55 3.48 15.66
N GLY A 9 13.15 4.16 14.58
CA GLY A 9 13.28 5.59 14.39
C GLY A 9 12.02 6.34 14.82
N ARG A 10 11.58 7.29 13.98
CA ARG A 10 10.37 8.07 14.22
C ARG A 10 9.12 7.20 14.03
N ILE A 11 8.07 7.49 14.80
CA ILE A 11 6.74 6.92 14.61
C ILE A 11 5.82 8.06 14.15
N PHE A 12 5.10 7.83 13.07
CA PHE A 12 4.09 8.77 12.56
C PHE A 12 2.74 8.07 12.56
N GLN A 13 1.71 8.79 13.03
CA GLN A 13 0.32 8.44 12.78
C GLN A 13 -0.26 9.49 11.85
N MET A 14 -0.70 9.05 10.68
CA MET A 14 -1.35 9.88 9.67
C MET A 14 -2.84 9.56 9.66
N LYS A 15 -3.68 10.59 9.60
CA LYS A 15 -5.09 10.46 9.27
C LYS A 15 -5.29 10.97 7.86
N LEU A 16 -5.89 10.16 6.99
CA LEU A 16 -6.23 10.55 5.63
C LEU A 16 -7.72 10.85 5.57
N GLU A 17 -8.07 11.88 4.81
CA GLU A 17 -9.43 12.40 4.72
C GLU A 17 -10.15 11.83 3.49
N GLU A 18 -11.47 11.96 3.49
CA GLU A 18 -12.30 11.50 2.39
C GLU A 18 -11.92 12.19 1.06
N GLY A 19 -11.71 11.39 0.02
CA GLY A 19 -11.35 11.85 -1.32
C GLY A 19 -9.84 11.97 -1.58
N ASP A 20 -8.98 11.72 -0.57
CA ASP A 20 -7.54 11.66 -0.78
C ASP A 20 -7.16 10.49 -1.72
N ASP A 21 -6.22 10.72 -2.64
CA ASP A 21 -5.49 9.66 -3.33
C ASP A 21 -4.48 9.06 -2.35
N PHE A 22 -4.71 7.81 -1.95
CA PHE A 22 -3.91 7.15 -0.91
C PHE A 22 -2.41 7.20 -1.22
N TYR A 23 -1.98 6.75 -2.39
CA TYR A 23 -0.55 6.71 -2.72
C TYR A 23 0.00 8.10 -2.99
N GLY A 24 -0.77 8.98 -3.64
CA GLY A 24 -0.37 10.38 -3.85
C GLY A 24 -0.03 11.11 -2.54
N VAL A 25 -0.86 10.96 -1.50
CA VAL A 25 -0.64 11.59 -0.19
C VAL A 25 0.50 10.92 0.57
N VAL A 26 0.52 9.58 0.65
CA VAL A 26 1.50 8.85 1.45
C VAL A 26 2.90 8.98 0.85
N ASP A 27 3.05 8.84 -0.48
CA ASP A 27 4.35 8.96 -1.13
C ASP A 27 4.93 10.37 -1.00
N ALA A 28 4.08 11.41 -1.10
CA ALA A 28 4.50 12.78 -0.87
C ALA A 28 5.05 12.98 0.55
N PHE A 29 4.36 12.44 1.56
CA PHE A 29 4.81 12.50 2.95
C PHE A 29 6.11 11.72 3.18
N VAL A 30 6.22 10.51 2.65
CA VAL A 30 7.42 9.67 2.76
C VAL A 30 8.63 10.35 2.14
N LYS A 31 8.46 10.98 0.97
CA LYS A 31 9.49 11.81 0.32
C LYS A 31 9.87 13.00 1.20
N GLU A 32 8.89 13.78 1.66
CA GLU A 32 9.10 14.97 2.48
C GLU A 32 9.88 14.66 3.76
N LYS A 33 9.52 13.58 4.45
CA LYS A 33 10.17 13.15 5.70
C LYS A 33 11.43 12.31 5.48
N ASN A 34 11.76 12.00 4.22
CA ASN A 34 12.91 11.19 3.82
C ASN A 34 12.94 9.82 4.55
N ILE A 35 11.80 9.15 4.64
CA ILE A 35 11.67 7.86 5.34
C ILE A 35 12.20 6.76 4.42
N ARG A 36 13.40 6.25 4.70
CA ARG A 36 14.11 5.30 3.81
C ARG A 36 13.72 3.84 4.01
N SER A 37 13.28 3.49 5.21
CA SER A 37 12.78 2.15 5.54
C SER A 37 11.77 2.28 6.65
N ALA A 38 10.66 1.54 6.57
CA ALA A 38 9.65 1.53 7.62
C ALA A 38 8.79 0.27 7.57
N SER A 39 8.18 -0.07 8.71
CA SER A 39 6.97 -0.91 8.75
C SER A 39 5.73 -0.02 8.75
N VAL A 40 4.68 -0.46 8.06
CA VAL A 40 3.47 0.32 7.84
C VAL A 40 2.24 -0.48 8.22
N PHE A 41 1.36 0.09 9.04
CA PHE A 41 0.08 -0.48 9.43
C PHE A 41 -1.03 0.45 8.97
N LEU A 42 -2.04 -0.09 8.29
CA LEU A 42 -3.15 0.67 7.73
C LEU A 42 -4.47 0.09 8.21
N PHE A 43 -5.38 0.97 8.61
CA PHE A 43 -6.74 0.61 9.01
C PHE A 43 -7.72 1.69 8.57
N GLY A 44 -8.85 1.29 7.98
CA GLY A 44 -9.94 2.20 7.64
C GLY A 44 -10.72 1.74 6.42
N ALA A 45 -11.13 2.69 5.58
CA ALA A 45 -12.00 2.43 4.45
C ALA A 45 -11.59 3.19 3.18
N LEU A 46 -11.86 2.56 2.04
CA LEU A 46 -11.70 3.09 0.69
C LEU A 46 -13.07 3.27 0.01
N GLN A 47 -13.20 4.31 -0.81
CA GLN A 47 -14.34 4.51 -1.72
C GLN A 47 -14.16 3.78 -3.06
N LYS A 48 -12.90 3.66 -3.49
CA LYS A 48 -12.48 2.88 -4.65
C LYS A 48 -11.21 2.13 -4.29
N THR A 49 -11.07 0.90 -4.77
CA THR A 49 -9.90 0.07 -4.50
C THR A 49 -9.37 -0.54 -5.78
N GLU A 50 -8.07 -0.44 -5.99
CA GLU A 50 -7.32 -1.26 -6.93
C GLU A 50 -6.46 -2.25 -6.15
N MET A 51 -6.52 -3.53 -6.53
CA MET A 51 -5.73 -4.56 -5.87
C MET A 51 -5.20 -5.63 -6.83
N LEU A 52 -4.11 -6.27 -6.42
CA LEU A 52 -3.62 -7.50 -7.03
C LEU A 52 -3.94 -8.67 -6.10
N THR A 53 -4.72 -9.65 -6.55
CA THR A 53 -5.08 -10.84 -5.76
C THR A 53 -4.01 -11.93 -5.80
N GLY A 54 -3.03 -11.81 -6.69
CA GLY A 54 -1.91 -12.74 -6.84
C GLY A 54 -1.55 -12.99 -8.30
N PHE A 55 -0.70 -13.98 -8.53
CA PHE A 55 -0.34 -14.42 -9.89
C PHE A 55 -1.39 -15.41 -10.42
N LYS A 56 -1.66 -15.35 -11.72
CA LYS A 56 -2.55 -16.28 -12.41
C LYS A 56 -1.86 -17.61 -12.72
N ASP A 57 -0.56 -17.55 -12.97
CA ASP A 57 0.31 -18.68 -13.26
C ASP A 57 1.75 -18.38 -12.81
N MET A 58 2.68 -19.28 -13.09
CA MET A 58 4.10 -19.16 -12.73
C MET A 58 4.94 -18.48 -13.83
N GLU A 59 4.31 -17.91 -14.86
CA GLU A 59 4.98 -17.34 -16.02
C GLU A 59 5.05 -15.81 -15.94
N GLY A 60 6.27 -15.30 -15.73
CA GLY A 60 6.52 -13.85 -15.74
C GLY A 60 5.71 -13.08 -14.70
N PHE A 61 5.43 -11.80 -15.00
CA PHE A 61 4.60 -10.94 -14.14
C PHE A 61 3.13 -10.96 -14.58
N ASN A 62 2.48 -12.12 -14.46
CA ASN A 62 1.06 -12.29 -14.83
C ASN A 62 0.13 -12.26 -13.60
N VAL A 63 -0.24 -11.05 -13.16
CA VAL A 63 -1.07 -10.83 -11.96
C VAL A 63 -2.56 -10.67 -12.26
N ASP A 64 -3.41 -11.09 -11.31
CA ASP A 64 -4.85 -10.83 -11.32
C ASP A 64 -5.15 -9.48 -10.67
N ARG A 65 -5.57 -8.52 -11.50
CA ARG A 65 -5.93 -7.16 -11.12
C ARG A 65 -7.43 -7.08 -10.86
N ARG A 66 -7.83 -6.50 -9.73
CA ARG A 66 -9.22 -6.24 -9.38
C ARG A 66 -9.42 -4.76 -9.10
N HIS A 67 -10.60 -4.29 -9.47
CA HIS A 67 -11.05 -2.93 -9.22
C HIS A 67 -12.44 -2.97 -8.59
N PHE A 68 -12.65 -2.11 -7.60
CA PHE A 68 -13.91 -1.97 -6.89
C PHE A 68 -14.28 -0.50 -6.80
N ASP A 69 -15.47 -0.16 -7.29
CA ASP A 69 -16.09 1.17 -7.23
C ASP A 69 -17.17 1.24 -6.12
N ASP A 70 -16.89 0.66 -4.96
CA ASP A 70 -17.77 0.65 -3.81
C ASP A 70 -16.98 0.73 -2.49
N TRP A 71 -17.69 0.99 -1.40
CA TRP A 71 -17.05 1.18 -0.10
C TRP A 71 -16.52 -0.12 0.45
N ARG A 72 -15.27 -0.07 0.91
CA ARG A 72 -14.55 -1.24 1.40
C ARG A 72 -13.75 -0.89 2.65
N GLU A 73 -14.05 -1.58 3.74
CA GLU A 73 -13.22 -1.59 4.95
C GLU A 73 -12.01 -2.50 4.76
N LEU A 74 -10.84 -2.09 5.25
CA LEU A 74 -9.59 -2.83 5.14
C LEU A 74 -8.71 -2.76 6.40
N VAL A 75 -7.88 -3.80 6.53
CA VAL A 75 -6.68 -3.80 7.36
C VAL A 75 -5.49 -4.20 6.48
N ALA A 76 -4.37 -3.49 6.60
CA ALA A 76 -3.17 -3.79 5.81
C ALA A 76 -1.88 -3.67 6.63
N LEU A 77 -0.88 -4.42 6.18
CA LEU A 77 0.48 -4.41 6.70
C LEU A 77 1.44 -4.34 5.52
N GLY A 78 2.54 -3.62 5.70
CA GLY A 78 3.59 -3.61 4.71
C GLY A 78 4.82 -2.83 5.12
N ASN A 79 5.54 -2.33 4.12
CA ASN A 79 6.80 -1.64 4.32
C ASN A 79 7.00 -0.47 3.35
N ILE A 80 7.95 0.39 3.71
CA ILE A 80 8.51 1.41 2.83
C ILE A 80 9.94 1.01 2.48
N THR A 81 10.28 1.11 1.19
CA THR A 81 11.63 0.91 0.65
C THR A 81 11.95 1.97 -0.39
N TRP A 82 13.21 2.08 -0.81
CA TRP A 82 13.66 2.98 -1.88
C TRP A 82 14.48 2.18 -2.89
N PRO A 83 13.84 1.43 -3.79
CA PRO A 83 14.55 0.62 -4.75
C PRO A 83 15.18 1.48 -5.84
N ASP A 84 16.35 1.05 -6.34
CA ASP A 84 17.03 1.72 -7.45
C ASP A 84 16.27 1.57 -8.78
N ASN A 85 15.48 0.51 -8.92
CA ASN A 85 14.69 0.20 -10.10
C ASN A 85 13.19 0.09 -9.74
N PRO A 86 12.27 0.39 -10.67
CA PRO A 86 10.84 0.31 -10.41
C PRO A 86 10.44 -1.15 -10.09
N PRO A 87 9.66 -1.38 -9.02
CA PRO A 87 9.05 -2.68 -8.78
C PRO A 87 8.17 -3.12 -9.96
N PRO A 88 8.20 -4.40 -10.39
CA PRO A 88 7.40 -4.89 -11.50
C PRO A 88 5.88 -4.64 -11.37
N ALA A 89 5.38 -4.53 -10.14
CA ALA A 89 3.97 -4.25 -9.86
C ALA A 89 3.48 -2.92 -10.42
N LEU A 90 4.37 -1.93 -10.56
CA LEU A 90 4.05 -0.61 -11.08
C LEU A 90 3.83 -0.61 -12.61
N GLY A 91 4.30 -1.64 -13.32
CA GLY A 91 4.24 -1.68 -14.79
C GLY A 91 5.17 -0.65 -15.43
N ASP A 92 4.74 -0.08 -16.55
CA ASP A 92 5.51 0.90 -17.31
C ASP A 92 5.40 2.29 -16.66
N VAL A 93 6.36 2.61 -15.78
CA VAL A 93 6.48 3.90 -15.11
C VAL A 93 7.81 4.57 -15.42
N THR A 94 7.82 5.91 -15.43
CA THR A 94 9.06 6.68 -15.47
C THR A 94 9.75 6.60 -14.11
N TRP A 95 10.99 6.12 -14.08
CA TRP A 95 11.79 5.92 -12.87
C TRP A 95 13.21 6.42 -13.06
N ASP A 96 13.37 7.75 -13.12
CA ASP A 96 14.65 8.40 -13.44
C ASP A 96 15.60 8.46 -12.22
N GLU A 97 15.07 8.34 -11.01
CA GLU A 97 15.81 8.34 -9.75
C GLU A 97 15.13 7.43 -8.72
N PRO A 98 15.86 6.93 -7.69
CA PRO A 98 15.24 6.13 -6.63
C PRO A 98 14.09 6.89 -5.93
N GLN A 99 12.92 6.27 -5.92
CA GLN A 99 11.71 6.80 -5.28
C GLN A 99 11.26 5.89 -4.14
N PRO A 100 10.50 6.39 -3.15
CA PRO A 100 9.88 5.52 -2.19
C PRO A 100 8.90 4.57 -2.87
N TYR A 101 8.83 3.37 -2.33
CA TYR A 101 7.86 2.36 -2.67
C TYR A 101 7.18 1.90 -1.38
N VAL A 102 5.90 2.27 -1.24
CA VAL A 102 5.02 1.80 -0.18
C VAL A 102 4.38 0.49 -0.66
N HIS A 103 4.74 -0.63 -0.02
CA HIS A 103 4.27 -1.95 -0.40
C HIS A 103 3.36 -2.52 0.68
N LEU A 104 2.05 -2.56 0.42
CA LEU A 104 1.04 -3.04 1.36
C LEU A 104 0.33 -4.32 0.88
N HIS A 105 0.18 -5.28 1.78
CA HIS A 105 -0.74 -6.39 1.64
C HIS A 105 -1.90 -6.22 2.62
N MET A 106 -3.11 -6.52 2.18
CA MET A 106 -4.34 -6.22 2.89
C MET A 106 -5.33 -7.37 2.90
N ALA A 107 -6.21 -7.35 3.90
CA ALA A 107 -7.51 -7.98 3.87
C ALA A 107 -8.58 -6.89 3.77
N ILE A 108 -9.55 -7.08 2.89
CA ILE A 108 -10.58 -6.09 2.56
C ILE A 108 -11.96 -6.75 2.51
N SER A 109 -12.98 -6.03 2.97
CA SER A 109 -14.37 -6.51 3.05
C SER A 109 -15.03 -6.72 1.69
N GLY A 110 -16.17 -7.42 1.71
CA GLY A 110 -17.04 -7.71 0.56
C GLY A 110 -17.75 -6.52 -0.08
N GLY A 111 -17.76 -5.37 0.57
CA GLY A 111 -18.53 -4.21 0.16
C GLY A 111 -19.98 -4.24 0.66
N PRO A 112 -20.81 -3.26 0.25
CA PRO A 112 -22.15 -3.09 0.79
C PRO A 112 -23.02 -4.35 0.62
N GLY A 113 -23.54 -4.87 1.73
CA GLY A 113 -24.42 -6.04 1.75
C GLY A 113 -23.72 -7.40 1.63
N LYS A 114 -22.38 -7.44 1.50
CA LYS A 114 -21.58 -8.67 1.38
C LYS A 114 -20.70 -8.86 2.61
N THR A 115 -21.33 -8.93 3.79
CA THR A 115 -20.63 -8.84 5.08
C THR A 115 -19.80 -10.08 5.45
N GLU A 116 -19.97 -11.19 4.73
CA GLU A 116 -19.22 -12.43 4.96
C GLU A 116 -18.03 -12.58 3.99
N ASP A 117 -17.98 -11.79 2.92
CA ASP A 117 -16.91 -11.87 1.93
C ASP A 117 -15.66 -11.13 2.44
N VAL A 118 -14.51 -11.77 2.27
CA VAL A 118 -13.19 -11.16 2.51
C VAL A 118 -12.29 -11.45 1.32
N PHE A 119 -11.67 -10.41 0.80
CA PHE A 119 -10.64 -10.50 -0.22
C PHE A 119 -9.28 -10.19 0.39
N VAL A 120 -8.23 -10.83 -0.13
CA VAL A 120 -6.85 -10.60 0.31
C VAL A 120 -5.97 -10.33 -0.90
N GLY A 121 -4.98 -9.47 -0.75
CA GLY A 121 -4.07 -9.15 -1.84
C GLY A 121 -3.17 -7.96 -1.56
N HIS A 122 -2.54 -7.47 -2.62
CA HIS A 122 -1.69 -6.27 -2.62
C HIS A 122 -2.55 -5.05 -2.95
N LEU A 123 -2.44 -3.97 -2.16
CA LEU A 123 -3.09 -2.69 -2.46
C LEU A 123 -2.31 -1.98 -3.57
N SER A 124 -2.92 -1.72 -4.72
CA SER A 124 -2.25 -1.03 -5.84
C SER A 124 -2.77 0.39 -6.10
N GLY A 125 -3.87 0.78 -5.46
CA GLY A 125 -4.46 2.11 -5.59
C GLY A 125 -5.75 2.23 -4.80
N GLY A 126 -6.19 3.46 -4.53
CA GLY A 126 -7.50 3.68 -3.95
C GLY A 126 -7.76 5.12 -3.50
N ASP A 127 -9.03 5.48 -3.53
CA ASP A 127 -9.56 6.76 -3.05
C ASP A 127 -10.05 6.57 -1.61
N VAL A 128 -9.63 7.43 -0.70
CA VAL A 128 -9.92 7.29 0.74
C VAL A 128 -11.38 7.61 1.06
N LYS A 129 -12.02 6.80 1.91
CA LYS A 129 -13.28 7.14 2.58
C LYS A 129 -13.04 7.71 3.98
N GLY A 130 -12.02 7.18 4.66
CA GLY A 130 -11.53 7.61 5.96
C GLY A 130 -10.64 6.52 6.56
N MET A 131 -9.40 6.85 6.91
CA MET A 131 -8.43 5.86 7.40
C MET A 131 -7.32 6.49 8.24
N PHE A 132 -6.59 5.65 8.96
CA PHE A 132 -5.32 6.03 9.57
C PHE A 132 -4.20 5.06 9.19
N LEU A 133 -3.00 5.60 9.12
CA LEU A 133 -1.77 4.91 8.74
C LEU A 133 -0.73 5.17 9.83
N ASP A 134 -0.21 4.11 10.43
CA ASP A 134 0.95 4.20 11.32
C ASP A 134 2.22 3.78 10.56
N ILE A 135 3.23 4.65 10.58
CA ILE A 135 4.55 4.42 9.99
C ILE A 135 5.58 4.32 11.11
N TYR A 136 6.21 3.16 11.21
CA TYR A 136 7.30 2.87 12.14
C TYR A 136 8.61 2.89 11.34
N GLU A 137 9.30 4.03 11.34
CA GLU A 137 10.57 4.18 10.63
C GLU A 137 11.64 3.25 11.22
N LEU A 138 12.47 2.69 10.34
CA LEU A 138 13.57 1.79 10.69
C LEU A 138 14.89 2.40 10.19
N VAL A 139 15.82 2.65 11.11
CA VAL A 139 17.11 3.34 10.87
C VAL A 139 18.33 2.53 11.27
#